data_AF-A0A7X9JLX9-F1
#
_entry.id   AF-A0A7X9JLX9-F1
#
_cell.length_a   1.000
_cell.length_b   1.000
_cell.length_c   1.000
_cell.angle_alpha   90.00
_cell.angle_beta   90.00
_cell.angle_gamma   90.00
#
_symmetry.space_group_name_H-M   'P 1'
#
loop_
_entity.id
_entity.type
_entity.pdbx_description
1 polymer ?
#
loop_
_entity_poly.entity_id
_entity_poly.type
_entity_poly.pdbx_seq_one_letter_code
_entity_poly.pdbx_strand_id
1 'polypeptide(L)'
;IVKEGISLCREKHKPVVFHIEEITQPLGHSTSGSHERYKSPERLQWEQDFDPIKKFKTWIDENRIASLSELEEVEKRADNDAMKAKQRAWENFTEPIKKERDALIKIIETRSCKCKREHIDKVGLIANDLKQILNPIRKDIFSASKKILRHVCMDCTIRKQLQNDLHQWLERNYADAHLRYSSNLYIETSKSLLKVKPEPPIFKNEVIQVPGREIIRDNWDVQLQKHKNLVIFGEDVGFIGGVNQTYEGLQKKYGELRVSDTGIREATILGQGIGLALRGIRPVVEIQYFDYLLYALQTLSDDLATLLYRTNGQQKAPVIITTRGHRLEGIWHSGSPLSMVINSIRGVYVAVPRNMTQAAGFYNTLLESDDSALVIEPLNGYRLKENKPENIGEYKIPFGVPEIMKPGNDITLITYGSNVRIAQEAVEQLQEFGVSVELIDVQTLLPFDIHKIILESIKKTNKIAFFDEDVPGGATSYMMQKVLEEQGAFAYLDAEPITITAKEHRPAYSTDGDYFSNPNAEDVFENIYSLMHRYNPSKFPQIF
;
A
#
# COMPACT_ATOMS: atom_id res chain seq x y z
N ILE A 1 15.27 -37.21 22.39
CA ILE A 1 15.60 -35.94 21.69
C ILE A 1 14.35 -35.11 21.38
N VAL A 2 13.49 -35.44 20.41
CA VAL A 2 12.33 -34.56 20.06
C VAL A 2 11.39 -34.29 21.25
N LYS A 3 10.95 -35.33 21.95
CA LYS A 3 10.10 -35.21 23.15
C LYS A 3 10.74 -34.33 24.23
N GLU A 4 12.04 -34.51 24.44
CA GLU A 4 12.82 -33.75 25.43
C GLU A 4 12.93 -32.28 25.05
N GLY A 5 13.24 -31.98 23.78
CA GLY A 5 13.27 -30.60 23.28
C GLY A 5 11.90 -29.92 23.35
N ILE A 6 10.81 -30.65 23.09
CA ILE A 6 9.45 -30.15 23.29
C ILE A 6 9.18 -29.85 24.77
N SER A 7 9.55 -30.74 25.69
CA SER A 7 9.44 -30.51 27.14
C SER A 7 10.21 -29.26 27.55
N LEU A 8 11.45 -29.13 27.08
CA LEU A 8 12.32 -27.98 27.38
C LEU A 8 11.70 -26.66 26.91
N CYS A 9 11.15 -26.62 25.69
CA CYS A 9 10.47 -25.45 25.14
C CYS A 9 9.25 -25.08 25.98
N ARG A 10 8.43 -26.06 26.39
CA ARG A 10 7.19 -25.81 27.16
C ARG A 10 7.45 -25.42 28.61
N GLU A 11 8.38 -26.10 29.27
CA GLU A 11 8.65 -25.90 30.70
C GLU A 11 9.52 -24.68 30.97
N LYS A 12 10.46 -24.38 30.06
CA LYS A 12 11.42 -23.28 30.25
C LYS A 12 11.16 -22.07 29.36
N HIS A 13 10.19 -22.14 28.44
CA HIS A 13 9.87 -21.08 27.48
C HIS A 13 11.09 -20.60 26.69
N LYS A 14 12.00 -21.51 26.33
CA LYS A 14 13.20 -21.22 25.54
C LYS A 14 13.04 -21.76 24.12
N PRO A 15 13.50 -21.03 23.09
CA PRO A 15 13.59 -21.57 21.74
C PRO A 15 14.44 -22.85 21.72
N VAL A 16 13.96 -23.87 21.00
CA VAL A 16 14.66 -25.13 20.78
C VAL A 16 14.77 -25.37 19.28
N VAL A 17 15.99 -25.61 18.81
CA VAL A 17 16.27 -25.90 17.40
C VAL A 17 16.61 -27.38 17.26
N PHE A 18 15.90 -28.07 16.36
CA PHE A 18 16.23 -29.44 15.97
C PHE A 18 16.98 -29.38 14.64
N HIS A 19 18.28 -29.71 14.66
CA HIS A 19 19.06 -29.87 13.44
C HIS A 19 18.86 -31.30 12.94
N ILE A 20 18.09 -31.45 11.86
CA ILE A 20 17.82 -32.76 11.25
C ILE A 20 18.77 -32.90 10.07
N GLU A 21 19.74 -33.80 10.22
CA GLU A 21 20.71 -34.13 9.19
C GLU A 21 20.17 -35.27 8.31
N GLU A 22 20.81 -35.51 7.17
CA GLU A 22 20.49 -36.67 6.32
C GLU A 22 19.03 -36.71 5.81
N ILE A 23 18.44 -35.56 5.52
CA ILE A 23 17.16 -35.49 4.79
C ILE A 23 17.41 -35.69 3.29
N THR A 24 16.53 -36.45 2.62
CA THR A 24 16.53 -36.62 1.16
C THR A 24 15.74 -35.50 0.48
N GLN A 25 16.16 -35.08 -0.71
CA GLN A 25 15.43 -34.10 -1.53
C GLN A 25 15.24 -34.71 -2.93
N PRO A 26 14.25 -35.59 -3.11
CA PRO A 26 14.11 -36.43 -4.30
C PRO A 26 13.77 -35.65 -5.58
N LEU A 27 13.50 -34.35 -5.45
CA LEU A 27 13.21 -33.43 -6.56
C LEU A 27 14.18 -32.25 -6.56
N GLY A 28 14.21 -31.50 -7.67
CA GLY A 28 14.93 -30.23 -7.75
C GLY A 28 14.44 -29.19 -6.75
N HIS A 29 15.18 -28.07 -6.64
CA HIS A 29 14.72 -26.88 -5.93
C HIS A 29 13.32 -26.42 -6.38
N SER A 30 13.00 -26.62 -7.65
CA SER A 30 11.69 -26.41 -8.25
C SER A 30 11.40 -27.51 -9.28
N THR A 31 10.14 -27.58 -9.73
CA THR A 31 9.73 -28.47 -10.84
C THR A 31 10.37 -28.11 -12.19
N SER A 32 11.08 -26.98 -12.30
CA SER A 32 11.78 -26.53 -13.50
C SER A 32 13.29 -26.86 -13.51
N GLY A 33 13.85 -27.32 -12.39
CA GLY A 33 15.26 -27.69 -12.27
C GLY A 33 15.45 -29.17 -12.00
N SER A 34 16.41 -29.82 -12.68
CA SER A 34 16.82 -31.18 -12.32
C SER A 34 17.91 -31.13 -11.25
N HIS A 35 17.68 -31.84 -10.15
CA HIS A 35 18.66 -32.02 -9.06
C HIS A 35 19.88 -32.83 -9.49
N GLU A 36 19.75 -33.65 -10.54
CA GLU A 36 20.84 -34.45 -11.11
C GLU A 36 21.97 -33.60 -11.69
N ARG A 37 21.70 -32.30 -11.94
CA ARG A 37 22.71 -31.37 -12.47
C ARG A 37 23.74 -30.91 -11.45
N TYR A 38 23.42 -31.03 -10.15
CA TYR A 38 24.27 -30.50 -9.07
C TYR A 38 24.48 -31.48 -7.92
N LYS A 39 23.79 -32.62 -7.90
CA LYS A 39 24.06 -33.72 -6.95
C LYS A 39 24.95 -34.77 -7.60
N SER A 40 25.86 -35.34 -6.82
CA SER A 40 26.70 -36.43 -7.29
C SER A 40 25.87 -37.72 -7.47
N PRO A 41 26.28 -38.64 -8.36
CA PRO A 41 25.62 -39.94 -8.50
C PRO A 41 25.50 -40.71 -7.18
N GLU A 42 26.52 -40.63 -6.33
CA GLU A 42 26.51 -41.27 -5.01
C GLU A 42 25.45 -40.67 -4.10
N ARG A 43 25.28 -39.34 -4.14
CA ARG A 43 24.23 -38.65 -3.37
C ARG A 43 22.84 -39.03 -3.87
N LEU A 44 22.64 -39.11 -5.19
CA LEU A 44 21.36 -39.51 -5.79
C LEU A 44 21.00 -40.94 -5.38
N GLN A 45 21.94 -41.86 -5.46
CA GLN A 45 21.73 -43.24 -5.05
C GLN A 45 21.42 -43.34 -3.55
N TRP A 46 22.19 -42.63 -2.71
CA TRP A 46 21.95 -42.58 -1.27
C TRP A 46 20.53 -42.05 -0.96
N GLU A 47 20.06 -41.01 -1.65
CA GLU A 47 18.70 -40.48 -1.42
C GLU A 47 17.60 -41.48 -1.81
N GLN A 48 17.82 -42.32 -2.83
CA GLN A 48 16.90 -43.42 -3.18
C GLN A 48 16.95 -44.57 -2.16
N ASP A 49 18.13 -44.87 -1.64
CA ASP A 49 18.33 -45.95 -0.68
C ASP A 49 17.77 -45.58 0.70
N PHE A 50 17.83 -44.30 1.06
CA PHE A 50 17.39 -43.70 2.32
C PHE A 50 16.10 -42.87 2.20
N ASP A 51 15.28 -43.11 1.17
CA ASP A 51 13.95 -42.52 1.08
C ASP A 51 13.16 -42.82 2.37
N PRO A 52 12.67 -41.79 3.10
CA PRO A 52 11.92 -41.98 4.34
C PRO A 52 10.68 -42.85 4.19
N ILE A 53 9.99 -42.80 3.05
CA ILE A 53 8.80 -43.63 2.79
C ILE A 53 9.22 -45.10 2.69
N LYS A 54 10.28 -45.38 1.93
CA LYS A 54 10.84 -46.73 1.78
C LYS A 54 11.35 -47.27 3.11
N LYS A 55 12.16 -46.49 3.84
CA LYS A 55 12.72 -46.89 5.15
C LYS A 55 11.64 -47.10 6.19
N PHE A 56 10.61 -46.25 6.23
CA PHE A 56 9.51 -46.41 7.17
C PHE A 56 8.66 -47.65 6.86
N LYS A 57 8.40 -47.93 5.57
CA LYS A 57 7.76 -49.18 5.13
C LYS A 57 8.53 -50.41 5.61
N THR A 58 9.85 -50.44 5.38
CA THR A 58 10.72 -51.53 5.85
C THR A 58 10.66 -51.68 7.37
N TRP A 59 10.73 -50.57 8.11
CA TRP A 59 10.65 -50.61 9.58
C TRP A 59 9.30 -51.15 10.08
N ILE A 60 8.18 -50.78 9.46
CA ILE A 60 6.85 -51.32 9.83
C ILE A 60 6.79 -52.84 9.63
N ASP A 61 7.29 -53.32 8.48
CA ASP A 61 7.32 -54.74 8.14
C ASP A 61 8.23 -55.54 9.09
N GLU A 62 9.46 -55.05 9.32
CA GLU A 62 10.42 -55.65 10.25
C GLU A 62 9.87 -55.75 11.69
N ASN A 63 9.08 -54.76 12.11
CA ASN A 63 8.43 -54.74 13.43
C ASN A 63 7.05 -55.41 13.43
N ARG A 64 6.61 -55.97 12.30
CA ARG A 64 5.32 -56.68 12.14
C ARG A 64 4.12 -55.84 12.57
N ILE A 65 4.17 -54.53 12.33
CA ILE A 65 3.10 -53.60 12.67
C ILE A 65 1.94 -53.70 11.66
N ALA A 66 2.24 -53.96 10.39
CA ALA A 66 1.30 -54.21 9.31
C ALA A 66 1.95 -55.15 8.28
N SER A 67 1.15 -55.83 7.49
CA SER A 67 1.62 -56.68 6.39
C SER A 67 2.02 -55.87 5.16
N LEU A 68 2.93 -56.41 4.33
CA LEU A 68 3.33 -55.77 3.07
C LEU A 68 2.13 -55.47 2.15
N SER A 69 1.13 -56.37 2.09
CA SER A 69 -0.07 -56.15 1.27
C SER A 69 -0.93 -54.98 1.77
N GLU A 70 -1.06 -54.82 3.10
CA GLU A 70 -1.77 -53.67 3.67
C GLU A 70 -1.02 -52.36 3.35
N LEU A 71 0.31 -52.37 3.40
CA LEU A 71 1.13 -51.20 3.04
C LEU A 71 1.03 -50.83 1.56
N GLU A 72 1.08 -51.83 0.67
CA GLU A 72 0.86 -51.63 -0.77
C GLU A 72 -0.55 -51.11 -1.08
N GLU A 73 -1.57 -51.57 -0.34
CA GLU A 73 -2.93 -51.04 -0.47
C GLU A 73 -3.02 -49.57 -0.06
N VAL A 74 -2.34 -49.18 1.02
CA VAL A 74 -2.27 -47.78 1.47
C VAL A 74 -1.58 -46.89 0.42
N GLU A 75 -0.46 -47.33 -0.15
CA GLU A 75 0.25 -46.61 -1.22
C GLU A 75 -0.66 -46.44 -2.45
N LYS A 76 -1.26 -47.54 -2.92
CA LYS A 76 -2.17 -47.53 -4.06
C LYS A 76 -3.38 -46.61 -3.83
N ARG A 77 -3.91 -46.58 -2.60
CA ARG A 77 -5.01 -45.67 -2.25
C ARG A 77 -4.56 -44.22 -2.30
N ALA A 78 -3.39 -43.89 -1.73
CA ALA A 78 -2.84 -42.55 -1.74
C ALA A 78 -2.61 -42.03 -3.17
N ASP A 79 -2.06 -42.86 -4.07
CA ASP A 79 -1.88 -42.51 -5.49
C ASP A 79 -3.20 -42.24 -6.20
N ASN A 80 -4.20 -43.11 -5.98
CA ASN A 80 -5.52 -42.93 -6.55
C ASN A 80 -6.21 -41.66 -6.04
N ASP A 81 -6.08 -41.35 -4.75
CA ASP A 81 -6.65 -40.15 -4.14
C ASP A 81 -5.97 -38.89 -4.69
N ALA A 82 -4.64 -38.89 -4.81
CA ALA A 82 -3.88 -37.79 -5.42
C ALA A 82 -4.27 -37.57 -6.90
N MET A 83 -4.42 -38.65 -7.68
CA MET A 83 -4.85 -38.58 -9.08
C MET A 83 -6.26 -38.00 -9.21
N LYS A 84 -7.22 -38.47 -8.39
CA LYS A 84 -8.60 -37.95 -8.38
C LYS A 84 -8.64 -36.48 -7.96
N ALA A 85 -7.86 -36.09 -6.94
CA ALA A 85 -7.77 -34.71 -6.48
C ALA A 85 -7.20 -33.79 -7.58
N LYS A 86 -6.13 -34.22 -8.27
CA LYS A 86 -5.55 -33.51 -9.42
C LYS A 86 -6.59 -33.29 -10.53
N GLN A 87 -7.31 -34.34 -10.91
CA GLN A 87 -8.33 -34.25 -11.96
C GLN A 87 -9.45 -33.27 -11.58
N ARG A 88 -9.97 -33.38 -10.34
CA ARG A 88 -11.01 -32.48 -9.82
C ARG A 88 -10.53 -31.02 -9.77
N ALA A 89 -9.31 -30.78 -9.32
CA ALA A 89 -8.73 -29.43 -9.29
C ALA A 89 -8.60 -28.83 -10.70
N TRP A 90 -8.15 -29.64 -11.66
CA TRP A 90 -8.02 -29.23 -13.05
C TRP A 90 -9.38 -28.91 -13.69
N GLU A 91 -10.40 -29.72 -13.44
CA GLU A 91 -11.77 -29.47 -13.91
C GLU A 91 -12.34 -28.19 -13.30
N ASN A 92 -12.22 -28.02 -11.98
CA ASN A 92 -12.69 -26.81 -11.27
C ASN A 92 -12.03 -25.53 -11.80
N PHE A 93 -10.76 -25.60 -12.21
CA PHE A 93 -10.04 -24.48 -12.80
C PHE A 93 -10.43 -24.22 -14.27
N THR A 94 -10.49 -25.26 -15.09
CA THR A 94 -10.62 -25.12 -16.56
C THR A 94 -12.05 -25.02 -17.05
N GLU A 95 -13.01 -25.72 -16.44
CA GLU A 95 -14.40 -25.75 -16.92
C GLU A 95 -15.08 -24.36 -16.92
N PRO A 96 -14.91 -23.51 -15.89
CA PRO A 96 -15.43 -22.15 -15.94
C PRO A 96 -14.87 -21.33 -17.10
N ILE A 97 -13.57 -21.50 -17.42
CA ILE A 97 -12.92 -20.75 -18.50
C ILE A 97 -13.41 -21.24 -19.87
N LYS A 98 -13.61 -22.55 -20.06
CA LYS A 98 -14.21 -23.09 -21.28
C LYS A 98 -15.63 -22.56 -21.49
N LYS A 99 -16.44 -22.50 -20.43
CA LYS A 99 -17.78 -21.90 -20.49
C LYS A 99 -17.76 -20.42 -20.89
N GLU A 100 -16.83 -19.64 -20.34
CA GLU A 100 -16.61 -18.24 -20.72
C GLU A 100 -16.23 -18.11 -22.21
N ARG A 101 -15.32 -18.98 -22.70
CA ARG A 101 -14.93 -19.05 -24.12
C ARG A 101 -16.13 -19.36 -25.01
N ASP A 102 -16.88 -20.40 -24.67
CA ASP A 102 -18.01 -20.88 -25.49
C ASP A 102 -19.15 -19.85 -25.53
N ALA A 103 -19.36 -19.11 -24.44
CA ALA A 103 -20.28 -17.98 -24.41
C ALA A 103 -19.86 -16.87 -25.39
N LEU A 104 -18.56 -16.53 -25.44
CA LEU A 104 -18.04 -15.57 -26.42
C LEU A 104 -18.20 -16.08 -27.86
N ILE A 105 -17.83 -17.34 -28.12
CA ILE A 105 -17.97 -17.97 -29.44
C ILE A 105 -19.43 -17.94 -29.89
N LYS A 106 -20.38 -18.24 -29.00
CA LYS A 106 -21.82 -18.18 -29.31
C LYS A 106 -22.29 -16.78 -29.73
N ILE A 107 -21.78 -15.72 -29.10
CA ILE A 107 -22.09 -14.33 -29.50
C ILE A 107 -21.63 -14.06 -30.94
N ILE A 108 -20.52 -14.67 -31.35
CA ILE A 108 -19.93 -14.49 -32.68
C ILE A 108 -20.64 -15.39 -33.71
N GLU A 109 -20.78 -16.69 -33.44
CA GLU A 109 -21.34 -17.68 -34.38
C GLU A 109 -22.82 -17.43 -34.71
N THR A 110 -23.57 -16.82 -33.78
CA THR A 110 -24.98 -16.40 -34.05
C THR A 110 -25.09 -15.30 -35.10
N ARG A 111 -23.97 -14.74 -35.58
CA ARG A 111 -23.92 -13.60 -36.50
C ARG A 111 -22.85 -13.78 -37.56
N SER A 112 -23.24 -14.25 -38.73
CA SER A 112 -22.33 -14.32 -39.88
C SER A 112 -21.89 -12.91 -40.31
N CYS A 113 -20.62 -12.57 -40.11
CA CYS A 113 -20.03 -11.31 -40.56
C CYS A 113 -19.23 -11.55 -41.84
N LYS A 114 -19.76 -11.14 -43.01
CA LYS A 114 -18.97 -11.11 -44.27
C LYS A 114 -18.55 -9.67 -44.56
N CYS A 115 -17.28 -9.36 -44.33
CA CYS A 115 -16.70 -8.04 -44.56
C CYS A 115 -16.72 -7.69 -46.05
N LYS A 116 -17.26 -6.51 -46.41
CA LYS A 116 -17.24 -5.98 -47.79
C LYS A 116 -15.90 -5.36 -48.19
N ARG A 117 -15.03 -5.00 -47.22
CA ARG A 117 -13.79 -4.21 -47.47
C ARG A 117 -12.53 -5.04 -47.73
N GLU A 118 -12.38 -6.18 -47.05
CA GLU A 118 -11.14 -6.98 -47.13
C GLU A 118 -11.34 -8.37 -47.71
N HIS A 119 -12.58 -8.77 -48.04
CA HIS A 119 -12.97 -10.12 -48.47
C HIS A 119 -12.52 -11.28 -47.55
N ILE A 120 -11.99 -10.97 -46.36
CA ILE A 120 -11.50 -11.90 -45.35
C ILE A 120 -12.37 -11.76 -44.10
N ASP A 121 -12.84 -12.89 -43.55
CA ASP A 121 -13.57 -12.93 -42.28
C ASP A 121 -12.59 -12.97 -41.09
N LYS A 122 -11.97 -11.83 -40.77
CA LYS A 122 -11.05 -11.72 -39.63
C LYS A 122 -11.72 -12.07 -38.29
N VAL A 123 -13.01 -11.80 -38.14
CA VAL A 123 -13.77 -12.13 -36.93
C VAL A 123 -13.92 -13.65 -36.78
N GLY A 124 -14.32 -14.33 -37.85
CA GLY A 124 -14.41 -15.79 -37.91
C GLY A 124 -13.06 -16.47 -37.71
N LEU A 125 -11.97 -15.93 -38.27
CA LEU A 125 -10.61 -16.45 -38.05
C LEU A 125 -10.22 -16.38 -36.57
N ILE A 126 -10.38 -15.23 -35.90
CA ILE A 126 -10.05 -15.07 -34.48
C ILE A 126 -10.92 -16.01 -33.60
N ALA A 127 -12.19 -16.16 -33.92
CA ALA A 127 -13.09 -17.06 -33.21
C ALA A 127 -12.69 -18.54 -33.38
N ASN A 128 -12.30 -18.93 -34.59
CA ASN A 128 -11.82 -20.29 -34.89
C ASN A 128 -10.50 -20.58 -34.18
N ASP A 129 -9.54 -19.64 -34.19
CA ASP A 129 -8.28 -19.77 -33.45
C ASP A 129 -8.54 -19.98 -31.95
N LEU A 130 -9.44 -19.19 -31.36
CA LEU A 130 -9.83 -19.34 -29.96
C LEU A 130 -10.48 -20.70 -29.67
N LYS A 131 -11.29 -21.23 -30.59
CA LYS A 131 -11.97 -22.53 -30.47
C LYS A 131 -10.98 -23.70 -30.47
N GLN A 132 -9.87 -23.58 -31.20
CA GLN A 132 -8.84 -24.61 -31.30
C GLN A 132 -7.95 -24.70 -30.05
N ILE A 133 -8.01 -23.73 -29.13
CA ILE A 133 -7.26 -23.78 -27.87
C ILE A 133 -7.89 -24.82 -26.95
N LEU A 134 -7.16 -25.93 -26.73
CA LEU A 134 -7.56 -27.06 -25.87
C LEU A 134 -7.81 -26.62 -24.42
N ASN A 135 -6.89 -25.84 -23.85
CA ASN A 135 -6.92 -25.36 -22.47
C ASN A 135 -6.82 -23.83 -22.46
N PRO A 136 -7.91 -23.11 -22.79
CA PRO A 136 -7.87 -21.66 -22.87
C PRO A 136 -7.64 -21.07 -21.48
N ILE A 137 -6.94 -19.94 -21.45
CA ILE A 137 -6.89 -19.05 -20.27
C ILE A 137 -7.70 -17.79 -20.54
N ARG A 138 -8.11 -17.08 -19.48
CA ARG A 138 -8.90 -15.84 -19.62
C ARG A 138 -8.23 -14.80 -20.51
N LYS A 139 -6.89 -14.69 -20.47
CA LYS A 139 -6.14 -13.83 -21.40
C LYS A 139 -6.51 -14.09 -22.87
N ASP A 140 -6.63 -15.35 -23.28
CA ASP A 140 -6.93 -15.71 -24.67
C ASP A 140 -8.30 -15.19 -25.07
N ILE A 141 -9.30 -15.39 -24.20
CA ILE A 141 -10.68 -14.98 -24.41
C ILE A 141 -10.81 -13.45 -24.47
N PHE A 142 -10.24 -12.74 -23.49
CA PHE A 142 -10.30 -11.28 -23.45
C PHE A 142 -9.55 -10.64 -24.62
N SER A 143 -8.37 -11.16 -24.95
CA SER A 143 -7.58 -10.70 -26.10
C SER A 143 -8.34 -10.92 -27.41
N ALA A 144 -8.95 -12.09 -27.61
CA ALA A 144 -9.79 -12.38 -28.76
C ALA A 144 -10.99 -11.43 -28.86
N SER A 145 -11.73 -11.21 -27.77
CA SER A 145 -12.90 -10.30 -27.78
C SER A 145 -12.52 -8.86 -28.17
N LYS A 146 -11.40 -8.34 -27.63
CA LYS A 146 -10.90 -7.00 -27.98
C LYS A 146 -10.43 -6.92 -29.43
N LYS A 147 -9.76 -7.96 -29.93
CA LYS A 147 -9.38 -8.05 -31.35
C LYS A 147 -10.61 -8.07 -32.25
N ILE A 148 -11.63 -8.85 -31.91
CA ILE A 148 -12.89 -8.93 -32.65
C ILE A 148 -13.55 -7.55 -32.70
N LEU A 149 -13.66 -6.84 -31.56
CA LEU A 149 -14.23 -5.49 -31.52
C LEU A 149 -13.55 -4.52 -32.50
N ARG A 150 -12.23 -4.59 -32.67
CA ARG A 150 -11.47 -3.77 -33.63
C ARG A 150 -11.81 -4.10 -35.09
N HIS A 151 -12.23 -5.33 -35.36
CA HIS A 151 -12.56 -5.81 -36.71
C HIS A 151 -14.06 -5.79 -37.03
N VAL A 152 -14.93 -5.35 -36.11
CA VAL A 152 -16.35 -5.15 -36.43
C VAL A 152 -16.49 -3.92 -37.34
N CYS A 153 -16.97 -4.16 -38.57
CA CYS A 153 -17.08 -3.15 -39.62
C CYS A 153 -17.97 -1.96 -39.23
N MET A 154 -17.55 -0.74 -39.61
CA MET A 154 -18.30 0.47 -39.26
C MET A 154 -19.65 0.62 -39.99
N ASP A 155 -19.79 0.06 -41.18
CA ASP A 155 -20.96 0.28 -42.08
C ASP A 155 -21.92 -0.92 -42.16
N CYS A 156 -21.91 -1.82 -41.16
CA CYS A 156 -22.71 -3.05 -41.18
C CYS A 156 -24.02 -2.90 -40.38
N THR A 157 -25.13 -3.43 -40.89
CA THR A 157 -26.44 -3.44 -40.23
C THR A 157 -26.48 -4.29 -38.95
N ILE A 158 -25.64 -5.32 -38.86
CA ILE A 158 -25.51 -6.22 -37.71
C ILE A 158 -24.54 -5.65 -36.65
N ARG A 159 -23.72 -4.64 -37.03
CA ARG A 159 -22.68 -4.03 -36.19
C ARG A 159 -23.21 -3.63 -34.82
N LYS A 160 -24.29 -2.84 -34.79
CA LYS A 160 -24.75 -2.20 -33.56
C LYS A 160 -25.08 -3.23 -32.49
N GLN A 161 -25.74 -4.32 -32.87
CA GLN A 161 -26.07 -5.39 -31.95
C GLN A 161 -24.83 -6.22 -31.56
N LEU A 162 -23.94 -6.56 -32.51
CA LEU A 162 -22.72 -7.32 -32.20
C LEU A 162 -21.76 -6.55 -31.29
N GLN A 163 -21.56 -5.25 -31.54
CA GLN A 163 -20.77 -4.39 -30.68
C GLN A 163 -21.42 -4.28 -29.30
N ASN A 164 -22.73 -4.02 -29.23
CA ASN A 164 -23.44 -3.94 -27.96
C ASN A 164 -23.27 -5.23 -27.14
N ASP A 165 -23.48 -6.39 -27.75
CA ASP A 165 -23.41 -7.66 -27.02
C ASP A 165 -21.97 -8.01 -26.60
N LEU A 166 -20.97 -7.70 -27.44
CA LEU A 166 -19.56 -7.85 -27.08
C LEU A 166 -19.12 -6.87 -25.99
N HIS A 167 -19.61 -5.62 -26.02
CA HIS A 167 -19.36 -4.64 -24.96
C HIS A 167 -19.99 -5.09 -23.65
N GLN A 168 -21.26 -5.48 -23.64
CA GLN A 168 -21.94 -5.99 -22.45
C GLN A 168 -21.26 -7.26 -21.91
N TRP A 169 -20.83 -8.17 -22.78
CA TRP A 169 -20.06 -9.34 -22.38
C TRP A 169 -18.73 -8.93 -21.73
N LEU A 170 -17.99 -8.00 -22.35
CA LEU A 170 -16.72 -7.51 -21.83
C LEU A 170 -16.87 -6.80 -20.49
N GLU A 171 -17.86 -5.91 -20.34
CA GLU A 171 -18.13 -5.19 -19.09
C GLU A 171 -18.40 -6.17 -17.95
N ARG A 172 -19.31 -7.14 -18.16
CA ARG A 172 -19.62 -8.17 -17.14
C ARG A 172 -18.39 -9.00 -16.78
N ASN A 173 -17.66 -9.50 -17.77
CA ASN A 173 -16.49 -10.33 -17.52
C ASN A 173 -15.33 -9.53 -16.91
N TYR A 174 -15.18 -8.24 -17.22
CA TYR A 174 -14.21 -7.37 -16.54
C TYR A 174 -14.57 -7.12 -15.08
N ALA A 175 -15.85 -6.99 -14.74
CA ALA A 175 -16.29 -6.92 -13.35
C ALA A 175 -15.95 -8.21 -12.59
N ASP A 176 -16.22 -9.38 -13.17
CA ASP A 176 -15.83 -10.66 -12.59
C ASP A 176 -14.31 -10.83 -12.49
N ALA A 177 -13.56 -10.37 -13.49
CA ALA A 177 -12.11 -10.40 -13.48
C ALA A 177 -11.54 -9.46 -12.40
N HIS A 178 -12.14 -8.29 -12.20
CA HIS A 178 -11.77 -7.39 -11.11
C HIS A 178 -11.94 -8.09 -9.76
N LEU A 179 -13.09 -8.74 -9.51
CA LEU A 179 -13.32 -9.50 -8.28
C LEU A 179 -12.27 -10.61 -8.05
N ARG A 180 -11.78 -11.25 -9.13
CA ARG A 180 -10.82 -12.36 -9.03
C ARG A 180 -9.36 -11.92 -8.93
N TYR A 181 -9.00 -10.81 -9.57
CA TYR A 181 -7.60 -10.44 -9.82
C TYR A 181 -7.23 -9.04 -9.33
N SER A 182 -8.17 -8.24 -8.83
CA SER A 182 -7.91 -6.83 -8.49
C SER A 182 -8.76 -6.29 -7.33
N SER A 183 -9.50 -7.16 -6.62
CA SER A 183 -10.31 -6.78 -5.45
C SER A 183 -9.53 -6.91 -4.14
N ASN A 184 -10.08 -6.40 -3.04
CA ASN A 184 -9.52 -6.60 -1.70
C ASN A 184 -8.10 -6.05 -1.51
N LEU A 185 -7.72 -4.99 -2.24
CA LEU A 185 -6.48 -4.26 -1.98
C LEU A 185 -6.57 -3.49 -0.65
N TYR A 186 -7.73 -2.91 -0.36
CA TYR A 186 -8.09 -2.25 0.89
C TYR A 186 -9.39 -2.85 1.43
N ILE A 187 -9.73 -2.58 2.70
CA ILE A 187 -10.98 -3.07 3.28
C ILE A 187 -12.18 -2.37 2.63
N GLU A 188 -13.08 -3.16 2.04
CA GLU A 188 -14.30 -2.65 1.38
C GLU A 188 -15.57 -2.79 2.25
N THR A 189 -15.47 -3.47 3.39
CA THR A 189 -16.61 -3.75 4.29
C THR A 189 -17.06 -2.52 5.09
N SER A 190 -17.92 -2.69 6.10
CA SER A 190 -18.27 -1.60 7.04
C SER A 190 -17.09 -1.12 7.89
N LYS A 191 -16.00 -1.91 7.95
CA LYS A 191 -14.76 -1.58 8.65
C LYS A 191 -13.71 -0.88 7.78
N SER A 192 -14.11 -0.43 6.60
CA SER A 192 -13.27 0.40 5.73
C SER A 192 -12.96 1.75 6.37
N LEU A 193 -11.70 2.17 6.27
CA LEU A 193 -11.25 3.49 6.70
C LEU A 193 -12.05 4.63 6.06
N LEU A 194 -12.39 4.50 4.77
CA LEU A 194 -13.14 5.50 4.02
C LEU A 194 -14.61 5.63 4.46
N LYS A 195 -15.11 4.72 5.29
CA LYS A 195 -16.48 4.76 5.84
C LYS A 195 -16.54 5.25 7.28
N VAL A 196 -15.40 5.55 7.90
CA VAL A 196 -15.36 6.13 9.25
C VAL A 196 -15.92 7.56 9.17
N LYS A 197 -16.94 7.85 9.99
CA LYS A 197 -17.57 9.17 10.01
C LYS A 197 -16.60 10.22 10.57
N PRO A 198 -16.31 11.30 9.84
CA PRO A 198 -15.44 12.37 10.32
C PRO A 198 -16.04 13.09 11.54
N GLU A 199 -15.18 13.58 12.40
CA GLU A 199 -15.54 14.40 13.55
C GLU A 199 -14.42 15.42 13.78
N PRO A 200 -14.70 16.74 13.71
CA PRO A 200 -13.65 17.75 13.77
C PRO A 200 -13.10 17.92 15.20
N PRO A 201 -11.87 18.41 15.35
CA PRO A 201 -11.35 18.84 16.64
C PRO A 201 -12.16 20.03 17.17
N ILE A 202 -12.49 20.01 18.46
CA ILE A 202 -13.21 21.08 19.15
C ILE A 202 -12.22 21.83 20.03
N PHE A 203 -12.24 23.16 19.99
CA PHE A 203 -11.37 24.01 20.79
C PHE A 203 -12.19 24.92 21.72
N LYS A 204 -11.68 25.15 22.94
CA LYS A 204 -12.25 26.11 23.89
C LYS A 204 -12.19 27.55 23.35
N ASN A 205 -13.06 28.39 23.90
CA ASN A 205 -12.96 29.84 23.76
C ASN A 205 -11.64 30.39 24.36
N GLU A 206 -11.19 29.82 25.49
CA GLU A 206 -9.86 30.07 26.06
C GLU A 206 -8.90 28.96 25.65
N VAL A 207 -8.07 29.25 24.64
CA VAL A 207 -7.20 28.27 24.00
C VAL A 207 -5.97 27.99 24.86
N ILE A 208 -5.86 26.77 25.37
CA ILE A 208 -4.64 26.28 26.02
C ILE A 208 -3.71 25.76 24.92
N GLN A 209 -2.51 26.32 24.85
CA GLN A 209 -1.46 25.84 23.95
C GLN A 209 -0.49 24.91 24.66
N VAL A 210 -0.27 23.73 24.08
CA VAL A 210 0.66 22.72 24.58
C VAL A 210 1.65 22.30 23.49
N PRO A 211 2.86 21.83 23.83
CA PRO A 211 3.72 21.15 22.87
C PRO A 211 2.98 20.01 22.18
N GLY A 212 3.14 19.85 20.86
CA GLY A 212 2.42 18.86 20.07
C GLY A 212 2.59 17.42 20.59
N ARG A 213 3.75 17.07 21.17
CA ARG A 213 3.96 15.76 21.81
C ARG A 213 2.92 15.42 22.88
N GLU A 214 2.42 16.43 23.60
CA GLU A 214 1.43 16.23 24.66
C GLU A 214 0.04 15.91 24.09
N ILE A 215 -0.30 16.43 22.91
CA ILE A 215 -1.53 16.07 22.20
C ILE A 215 -1.51 14.58 21.85
N ILE A 216 -0.40 14.09 21.31
CA ILE A 216 -0.25 12.66 20.97
C ILE A 216 -0.27 11.79 22.23
N ARG A 217 0.48 12.16 23.27
CA ARG A 217 0.50 11.43 24.54
C ARG A 217 -0.88 11.30 25.16
N ASP A 218 -1.60 12.41 25.25
CA ASP A 218 -2.94 12.43 25.83
C ASP A 218 -3.93 11.66 24.95
N ASN A 219 -3.77 11.69 23.63
CA ASN A 219 -4.57 10.87 22.71
C ASN A 219 -4.32 9.37 22.94
N TRP A 220 -3.06 8.94 23.00
CA TRP A 220 -2.72 7.54 23.27
C TRP A 220 -3.20 7.06 24.63
N ASP A 221 -3.20 7.92 25.64
CA ASP A 221 -3.78 7.59 26.95
C ASP A 221 -5.27 7.21 26.82
N VAL A 222 -6.06 8.03 26.12
CA VAL A 222 -7.47 7.75 25.85
C VAL A 222 -7.64 6.46 25.03
N GLN A 223 -6.84 6.28 23.98
CA GLN A 223 -6.96 5.10 23.11
C GLN A 223 -6.57 3.79 23.82
N LEU A 224 -5.51 3.79 24.64
CA LEU A 224 -5.12 2.62 25.43
C LEU A 224 -6.17 2.26 26.49
N GLN A 225 -6.85 3.27 27.05
CA GLN A 225 -7.97 3.07 27.96
C GLN A 225 -9.17 2.43 27.24
N LYS A 226 -9.53 2.93 26.06
CA LYS A 226 -10.66 2.48 25.23
C LYS A 226 -10.44 1.09 24.65
N HIS A 227 -9.27 0.82 24.09
CA HIS A 227 -8.96 -0.41 23.36
C HIS A 227 -8.09 -1.35 24.21
N LYS A 228 -8.68 -2.40 24.78
CA LYS A 228 -7.95 -3.34 25.66
C LYS A 228 -6.94 -4.24 24.94
N ASN A 229 -7.10 -4.43 23.64
CA ASN A 229 -6.19 -5.19 22.78
C ASN A 229 -5.18 -4.29 22.04
N LEU A 230 -5.13 -2.98 22.32
CA LEU A 230 -4.18 -2.05 21.70
C LEU A 230 -2.80 -2.19 22.35
N VAL A 231 -1.78 -2.52 21.56
CA VAL A 231 -0.39 -2.54 22.02
C VAL A 231 0.43 -1.57 21.19
N ILE A 232 1.38 -0.89 21.82
CA ILE A 232 2.24 0.10 21.18
C ILE A 232 3.68 -0.27 21.49
N PHE A 233 4.53 -0.40 20.47
CA PHE A 233 5.90 -0.81 20.69
C PHE A 233 6.85 -0.35 19.59
N GLY A 234 8.12 -0.23 19.95
CA GLY A 234 9.20 0.21 19.09
C GLY A 234 10.44 0.54 19.93
N GLU A 235 11.40 1.19 19.30
CA GLU A 235 12.64 1.61 19.97
C GLU A 235 12.36 2.78 20.93
N ASP A 236 12.75 2.62 22.20
CA ASP A 236 12.55 3.58 23.30
C ASP A 236 11.09 3.91 23.65
N VAL A 237 10.11 3.25 23.02
CA VAL A 237 8.66 3.48 23.22
C VAL A 237 8.18 3.18 24.63
N GLY A 238 8.82 2.22 25.31
CA GLY A 238 8.41 1.73 26.62
C GLY A 238 8.76 2.68 27.76
N PHE A 239 9.96 2.55 28.32
CA PHE A 239 10.33 3.24 29.56
C PHE A 239 10.43 4.76 29.38
N ILE A 240 11.09 5.21 28.31
CA ILE A 240 11.28 6.65 28.02
C ILE A 240 10.00 7.26 27.44
N GLY A 241 9.24 6.48 26.67
CA GLY A 241 8.01 6.95 26.01
C GLY A 241 8.25 7.46 24.59
N GLY A 242 9.23 6.91 23.88
CA GLY A 242 9.70 7.32 22.56
C GLY A 242 10.71 8.48 22.64
N VAL A 243 11.52 8.65 21.59
CA VAL A 243 12.57 9.70 21.55
C VAL A 243 12.01 11.13 21.64
N ASN A 244 10.75 11.33 21.27
CA ASN A 244 10.03 12.59 21.41
C ASN A 244 9.01 12.60 22.56
N GLN A 245 9.03 11.58 23.42
CA GLN A 245 8.20 11.48 24.64
C GLN A 245 6.69 11.55 24.38
N THR A 246 6.23 10.96 23.28
CA THR A 246 4.81 10.85 22.92
C THR A 246 4.07 9.74 23.68
N TYR A 247 4.78 8.86 24.40
CA TYR A 247 4.19 7.83 25.27
C TYR A 247 4.68 7.94 26.72
N GLU A 248 5.23 9.09 27.10
CA GLU A 248 5.79 9.33 28.43
C GLU A 248 4.80 8.91 29.55
N GLY A 249 5.25 8.01 30.43
CA GLY A 249 4.46 7.51 31.56
C GLY A 249 3.38 6.47 31.21
N LEU A 250 3.12 6.18 29.93
CA LEU A 250 2.07 5.24 29.53
C LEU A 250 2.42 3.79 29.85
N GLN A 251 3.69 3.38 29.73
CA GLN A 251 4.11 2.04 30.17
C GLN A 251 3.88 1.85 31.67
N LYS A 252 4.22 2.85 32.50
CA LYS A 252 3.95 2.79 33.95
C LYS A 252 2.45 2.65 34.25
N LYS A 253 1.59 3.25 33.43
CA LYS A 253 0.13 3.21 33.59
C LYS A 253 -0.51 1.92 33.09
N TYR A 254 -0.05 1.38 31.96
CA TYR A 254 -0.70 0.25 31.25
C TYR A 254 0.09 -1.07 31.28
N GLY A 255 1.35 -1.04 31.72
CA GLY A 255 2.24 -2.19 31.82
C GLY A 255 3.06 -2.47 30.56
N GLU A 256 4.14 -3.23 30.74
CA GLU A 256 5.14 -3.57 29.70
C GLU A 256 4.56 -4.38 28.53
N LEU A 257 3.41 -5.04 28.69
CA LEU A 257 2.78 -5.76 27.57
C LEU A 257 1.92 -4.87 26.66
N ARG A 258 1.61 -3.64 27.11
CA ARG A 258 0.76 -2.68 26.39
C ARG A 258 1.58 -1.58 25.73
N VAL A 259 2.65 -1.14 26.38
CA VAL A 259 3.61 -0.15 25.85
C VAL A 259 5.02 -0.67 26.12
N SER A 260 5.79 -1.01 25.10
CA SER A 260 7.02 -1.79 25.26
C SER A 260 8.17 -1.34 24.37
N ASP A 261 9.39 -1.48 24.88
CA ASP A 261 10.61 -1.35 24.12
C ASP A 261 10.89 -2.60 23.27
N THR A 262 11.47 -2.40 22.09
CA THR A 262 11.99 -3.48 21.23
C THR A 262 13.49 -3.34 20.99
N GLY A 263 14.10 -4.40 20.45
CA GLY A 263 15.45 -4.30 19.90
C GLY A 263 15.48 -3.44 18.63
N ILE A 264 16.68 -2.96 18.27
CA ILE A 264 16.91 -2.04 17.13
C ILE A 264 16.89 -2.81 15.81
N ARG A 265 15.68 -3.20 15.35
CA ARG A 265 15.44 -4.04 14.16
C ARG A 265 14.05 -3.81 13.57
N GLU A 266 13.90 -2.86 12.67
CA GLU A 266 12.63 -2.40 12.10
C GLU A 266 11.84 -3.53 11.42
N ALA A 267 12.51 -4.42 10.67
CA ALA A 267 11.86 -5.59 10.07
C ALA A 267 11.23 -6.52 11.13
N THR A 268 11.88 -6.69 12.28
CA THR A 268 11.34 -7.51 13.37
C THR A 268 10.17 -6.81 14.06
N ILE A 269 10.28 -5.50 14.28
CA ILE A 269 9.21 -4.67 14.85
C ILE A 269 7.94 -4.80 13.98
N LEU A 270 8.06 -4.57 12.68
CA LEU A 270 6.92 -4.69 11.77
C LEU A 270 6.37 -6.13 11.70
N GLY A 271 7.25 -7.13 11.61
CA GLY A 271 6.86 -8.54 11.58
C GLY A 271 6.11 -8.97 12.85
N GLN A 272 6.52 -8.50 14.02
CA GLN A 272 5.80 -8.69 15.28
C GLN A 272 4.42 -8.04 15.22
N GLY A 273 4.32 -6.82 14.66
CA GLY A 273 3.04 -6.15 14.43
C GLY A 273 2.09 -7.00 13.59
N ILE A 274 2.56 -7.48 12.43
CA ILE A 274 1.75 -8.33 11.54
C ILE A 274 1.30 -9.61 12.28
N GLY A 275 2.21 -10.29 12.97
CA GLY A 275 1.91 -11.52 13.71
C GLY A 275 0.88 -11.32 14.82
N LEU A 276 0.99 -10.23 15.58
CA LEU A 276 0.04 -9.87 16.63
C LEU A 276 -1.34 -9.52 16.04
N ALA A 277 -1.37 -8.76 14.95
CA ALA A 277 -2.58 -8.37 14.23
C ALA A 277 -3.37 -9.60 13.74
N LEU A 278 -2.67 -10.59 13.17
CA LEU A 278 -3.26 -11.87 12.74
C LEU A 278 -3.84 -12.69 13.89
N ARG A 279 -3.45 -12.40 15.14
CA ARG A 279 -3.98 -13.05 16.36
C ARG A 279 -5.09 -12.23 17.04
N GLY A 280 -5.53 -11.12 16.45
CA GLY A 280 -6.61 -10.27 16.97
C GLY A 280 -6.18 -9.17 17.93
N ILE A 281 -4.87 -8.95 18.09
CA ILE A 281 -4.32 -7.78 18.80
C ILE A 281 -4.33 -6.58 17.84
N ARG A 282 -4.37 -5.35 18.38
CA ARG A 282 -4.36 -4.11 17.60
C ARG A 282 -2.99 -3.43 17.80
N PRO A 283 -1.99 -3.68 16.95
CA PRO A 283 -0.65 -3.14 17.14
C PRO A 283 -0.50 -1.76 16.50
N VAL A 284 0.15 -0.87 17.23
CA VAL A 284 0.82 0.33 16.73
C VAL A 284 2.32 0.07 16.84
N VAL A 285 2.99 0.07 15.70
CA VAL A 285 4.44 -0.14 15.64
C VAL A 285 5.12 1.18 15.34
N GLU A 286 6.12 1.53 16.13
CA GLU A 286 6.92 2.73 15.90
C GLU A 286 8.23 2.38 15.20
N ILE A 287 8.44 3.01 14.05
CA ILE A 287 9.74 3.05 13.38
C ILE A 287 10.33 4.43 13.64
N GLN A 288 11.49 4.48 14.29
CA GLN A 288 11.96 5.69 14.97
C GLN A 288 12.12 6.91 14.05
N TYR A 289 12.59 6.73 12.82
CA TYR A 289 12.67 7.80 11.81
C TYR A 289 12.24 7.28 10.45
N PHE A 290 11.71 8.17 9.62
CA PHE A 290 11.17 7.81 8.31
C PHE A 290 12.23 7.18 7.38
N ASP A 291 13.48 7.63 7.47
CA ASP A 291 14.63 7.03 6.79
C ASP A 291 14.80 5.52 7.09
N TYR A 292 14.41 5.07 8.30
CA TYR A 292 14.61 3.69 8.74
C TYR A 292 13.50 2.76 8.26
N LEU A 293 12.43 3.29 7.67
CA LEU A 293 11.39 2.50 7.02
C LEU A 293 11.97 1.59 5.92
N LEU A 294 13.09 1.99 5.31
CA LEU A 294 13.85 1.18 4.35
C LEU A 294 14.21 -0.21 4.90
N TYR A 295 14.54 -0.32 6.20
CA TYR A 295 14.91 -1.59 6.83
C TYR A 295 13.70 -2.50 7.08
N ALA A 296 12.48 -1.98 7.02
CA ALA A 296 11.24 -2.75 7.11
C ALA A 296 10.54 -2.91 5.75
N LEU A 297 11.09 -2.37 4.66
CA LEU A 297 10.40 -2.25 3.38
C LEU A 297 9.90 -3.58 2.84
N GLN A 298 10.74 -4.62 2.86
CA GLN A 298 10.37 -5.95 2.33
C GLN A 298 9.14 -6.51 3.04
N THR A 299 9.12 -6.47 4.37
CA THR A 299 7.99 -6.94 5.17
C THR A 299 6.76 -6.05 5.00
N LEU A 300 6.96 -4.74 4.78
CA LEU A 300 5.87 -3.80 4.53
C LEU A 300 5.24 -4.00 3.15
N SER A 301 6.06 -4.13 2.10
CA SER A 301 5.61 -4.25 0.70
C SER A 301 5.01 -5.61 0.42
N ASP A 302 5.67 -6.69 0.84
CA ASP A 302 5.33 -8.03 0.38
C ASP A 302 4.36 -8.70 1.34
N ASP A 303 4.60 -8.60 2.65
CA ASP A 303 3.78 -9.29 3.64
C ASP A 303 2.55 -8.48 4.02
N LEU A 304 2.70 -7.23 4.48
CA LEU A 304 1.59 -6.42 4.99
C LEU A 304 0.72 -5.88 3.85
N ALA A 305 1.29 -5.14 2.90
CA ALA A 305 0.52 -4.44 1.87
C ALA A 305 -0.27 -5.40 0.98
N THR A 306 0.26 -6.60 0.69
CA THR A 306 -0.44 -7.57 -0.15
C THR A 306 -1.38 -8.50 0.62
N LEU A 307 -1.32 -8.58 1.95
CA LEU A 307 -1.97 -9.64 2.73
C LEU A 307 -3.45 -9.84 2.38
N LEU A 308 -4.21 -8.75 2.38
CA LEU A 308 -5.64 -8.78 2.10
C LEU A 308 -5.92 -9.22 0.66
N TYR A 309 -5.18 -8.66 -0.29
CA TYR A 309 -5.29 -8.98 -1.72
C TYR A 309 -4.88 -10.44 -2.02
N ARG A 310 -3.69 -10.87 -1.60
CA ARG A 310 -3.14 -12.20 -1.91
C ARG A 310 -3.91 -13.34 -1.25
N THR A 311 -4.65 -13.06 -0.17
CA THR A 311 -5.54 -14.03 0.48
C THR A 311 -7.00 -13.90 0.05
N ASN A 312 -7.29 -13.00 -0.91
CA ASN A 312 -8.63 -12.71 -1.40
C ASN A 312 -9.62 -12.37 -0.25
N GLY A 313 -9.20 -11.47 0.63
CA GLY A 313 -10.00 -10.98 1.76
C GLY A 313 -10.05 -11.91 2.99
N GLN A 314 -9.37 -13.07 2.98
CA GLN A 314 -9.44 -14.04 4.08
C GLN A 314 -8.60 -13.67 5.29
N GLN A 315 -7.51 -12.92 5.09
CA GLN A 315 -6.64 -12.45 6.17
C GLN A 315 -6.45 -10.95 6.09
N LYS A 316 -6.32 -10.32 7.25
CA LYS A 316 -6.01 -8.89 7.39
C LYS A 316 -5.11 -8.69 8.60
N ALA A 317 -4.24 -7.70 8.53
CA ALA A 317 -3.36 -7.31 9.61
C ALA A 317 -3.49 -5.79 9.77
N PRO A 318 -4.44 -5.31 10.60
CA PRO A 318 -4.66 -3.89 10.77
C PRO A 318 -3.55 -3.33 11.67
N VAL A 319 -2.37 -3.12 11.09
CA VAL A 319 -1.19 -2.55 11.76
C VAL A 319 -1.17 -1.05 11.48
N ILE A 320 -0.97 -0.25 12.53
CA ILE A 320 -0.68 1.18 12.39
C ILE A 320 0.83 1.35 12.53
N ILE A 321 1.49 1.87 11.51
CA ILE A 321 2.90 2.22 11.55
C ILE A 321 2.98 3.72 11.83
N THR A 322 3.57 4.09 12.96
CA THR A 322 3.95 5.48 13.24
C THR A 322 5.43 5.66 12.96
N THR A 323 5.75 6.78 12.33
CA THR A 323 7.11 7.24 12.16
C THR A 323 7.13 8.76 12.15
N ARG A 324 8.32 9.33 12.19
CA ARG A 324 8.55 10.77 12.12
C ARG A 324 9.50 11.05 10.98
N GLY A 325 9.09 11.97 10.14
CA GLY A 325 9.85 12.35 8.96
C GLY A 325 10.06 13.84 8.91
N HIS A 326 10.91 14.22 7.95
CA HIS A 326 11.05 15.57 7.45
C HIS A 326 11.81 16.53 8.39
N ARG A 327 12.84 17.17 7.83
CA ARG A 327 13.53 18.35 8.39
C ARG A 327 14.26 18.17 9.73
N LEU A 328 14.78 16.97 10.04
CA LEU A 328 15.92 16.87 10.95
C LEU A 328 17.21 17.13 10.19
N GLU A 329 18.22 17.69 10.85
CA GLU A 329 19.52 17.90 10.23
C GLU A 329 20.35 16.61 10.24
N GLY A 330 20.89 16.24 9.07
CA GLY A 330 21.81 15.11 8.91
C GLY A 330 21.30 13.97 8.04
N ILE A 331 22.22 13.39 7.27
CA ILE A 331 21.99 12.45 6.15
C ILE A 331 21.18 11.17 6.46
N TRP A 332 20.95 10.85 7.73
CA TRP A 332 20.22 9.66 8.19
C TRP A 332 18.87 9.98 8.85
N HIS A 333 18.48 11.25 8.89
CA HIS A 333 17.24 11.71 9.53
C HIS A 333 16.50 12.80 8.73
N SER A 334 17.04 13.17 7.58
CA SER A 334 16.58 14.27 6.74
C SER A 334 15.92 13.80 5.44
N GLY A 335 15.93 12.49 5.17
CA GLY A 335 15.41 11.92 3.94
C GLY A 335 13.90 11.93 3.88
N SER A 336 13.37 11.97 2.66
CA SER A 336 11.93 11.88 2.38
C SER A 336 11.66 10.85 1.27
N PRO A 337 11.84 9.54 1.50
CA PRO A 337 11.63 8.49 0.50
C PRO A 337 10.13 8.24 0.18
N LEU A 338 9.35 9.29 -0.08
CA LEU A 338 7.91 9.17 -0.33
C LEU A 338 7.59 8.51 -1.66
N SER A 339 8.40 8.73 -2.69
CA SER A 339 8.37 8.02 -3.97
C SER A 339 8.42 6.50 -3.77
N MET A 340 9.32 6.01 -2.92
CA MET A 340 9.40 4.61 -2.53
C MET A 340 8.13 4.17 -1.81
N VAL A 341 7.67 4.92 -0.80
CA VAL A 341 6.48 4.57 -0.02
C VAL A 341 5.26 4.44 -0.92
N ILE A 342 4.91 5.50 -1.64
CA ILE A 342 3.70 5.57 -2.45
C ILE A 342 3.67 4.38 -3.44
N ASN A 343 4.81 4.01 -4.03
CA ASN A 343 4.84 2.96 -5.04
C ASN A 343 4.98 1.54 -4.47
N SER A 344 5.63 1.36 -3.32
CA SER A 344 5.95 0.02 -2.80
C SER A 344 4.92 -0.55 -1.83
N ILE A 345 4.06 0.28 -1.21
CA ILE A 345 3.18 -0.17 -0.12
C ILE A 345 1.67 -0.08 -0.45
N ARG A 346 1.31 -0.23 -1.72
CA ARG A 346 -0.11 -0.26 -2.16
C ARG A 346 -0.88 -1.39 -1.44
N GLY A 347 -1.91 -1.01 -0.67
CA GLY A 347 -2.59 -1.86 0.31
C GLY A 347 -2.40 -1.39 1.76
N VAL A 348 -1.49 -0.44 1.97
CA VAL A 348 -1.33 0.35 3.20
C VAL A 348 -1.68 1.81 2.86
N TYR A 349 -2.47 2.47 3.72
CA TYR A 349 -2.76 3.89 3.58
C TYR A 349 -1.59 4.75 4.07
N VAL A 350 -1.48 5.99 3.59
CA VAL A 350 -0.36 6.89 3.89
C VAL A 350 -0.89 8.26 4.27
N ALA A 351 -0.76 8.59 5.55
CA ALA A 351 -1.09 9.90 6.11
C ALA A 351 0.18 10.73 6.34
N VAL A 352 0.09 12.02 6.02
CA VAL A 352 1.17 13.02 6.11
C VAL A 352 0.65 14.25 6.85
N PRO A 353 0.26 14.10 8.14
CA PRO A 353 -0.31 15.19 8.93
C PRO A 353 0.63 16.39 9.00
N ARG A 354 0.08 17.60 8.87
CA ARG A 354 0.85 18.85 9.03
C ARG A 354 1.24 19.17 10.48
N ASN A 355 0.54 18.59 11.46
CA ASN A 355 0.74 18.84 12.88
C ASN A 355 0.22 17.68 13.76
N MET A 356 0.42 17.76 15.08
CA MET A 356 0.09 16.69 16.02
C MET A 356 -1.41 16.58 16.30
N THR A 357 -2.16 17.67 16.16
CA THR A 357 -3.63 17.63 16.16
C THR A 357 -4.14 16.72 15.04
N GLN A 358 -3.67 16.90 13.80
CA GLN A 358 -4.09 16.05 12.69
C GLN A 358 -3.61 14.60 12.86
N ALA A 359 -2.38 14.38 13.32
CA ALA A 359 -1.87 13.04 13.57
C ALA A 359 -2.72 12.27 14.59
N ALA A 360 -3.07 12.87 15.74
CA ALA A 360 -3.97 12.24 16.72
C ALA A 360 -5.35 11.91 16.11
N GLY A 361 -5.91 12.80 15.31
CA GLY A 361 -7.18 12.56 14.64
C GLY A 361 -7.13 11.44 13.60
N PHE A 362 -6.00 11.28 12.90
CA PHE A 362 -5.78 10.13 12.02
C PHE A 362 -5.70 8.81 12.79
N TYR A 363 -5.00 8.77 13.94
CA TYR A 363 -4.98 7.58 14.78
C TYR A 363 -6.36 7.18 15.26
N ASN A 364 -7.18 8.14 15.65
CA ASN A 364 -8.56 7.90 16.07
C ASN A 364 -9.41 7.33 14.92
N THR A 365 -9.27 7.87 13.71
CA THR A 365 -9.94 7.33 12.52
C THR A 365 -9.46 5.90 12.21
N LEU A 366 -8.14 5.67 12.27
CA LEU A 366 -7.55 4.35 12.00
C LEU A 366 -8.06 3.30 12.99
N LEU A 367 -8.09 3.60 14.29
CA LEU A 367 -8.51 2.65 15.31
C LEU A 367 -9.98 2.18 15.19
N GLU A 368 -10.82 2.90 14.44
CA GLU A 368 -12.20 2.49 14.10
C GLU A 368 -12.29 1.61 12.84
N SER A 369 -11.22 1.56 12.04
CA SER A 369 -11.13 0.75 10.81
C SER A 369 -10.30 -0.53 11.01
N ASP A 370 -10.32 -1.41 10.01
CA ASP A 370 -9.46 -2.59 9.92
C ASP A 370 -8.38 -2.45 8.82
N ASP A 371 -8.14 -1.24 8.33
CA ASP A 371 -7.07 -0.98 7.37
C ASP A 371 -5.72 -0.78 8.09
N SER A 372 -4.64 -1.11 7.39
CA SER A 372 -3.29 -0.73 7.79
C SER A 372 -2.91 0.63 7.24
N ALA A 373 -2.13 1.40 8.00
CA ALA A 373 -1.64 2.69 7.55
C ALA A 373 -0.27 3.03 8.10
N LEU A 374 0.48 3.81 7.32
CA LEU A 374 1.65 4.56 7.72
C LEU A 374 1.24 6.00 8.03
N VAL A 375 1.59 6.48 9.21
CA VAL A 375 1.42 7.88 9.62
C VAL A 375 2.81 8.49 9.79
N ILE A 376 3.11 9.52 8.99
CA ILE A 376 4.40 10.21 9.00
C ILE A 376 4.21 11.53 9.76
N GLU A 377 4.57 11.53 11.03
CA GLU A 377 4.44 12.68 11.91
C GLU A 377 5.50 13.75 11.57
N PRO A 378 5.14 15.05 11.60
CA PRO A 378 6.09 16.12 11.32
C PRO A 378 7.02 16.30 12.53
N LEU A 379 8.31 16.01 12.36
CA LEU A 379 9.26 15.95 13.47
C LEU A 379 9.32 17.24 14.30
N ASN A 380 9.35 18.40 13.64
CA ASN A 380 9.39 19.69 14.35
C ASN A 380 8.11 19.95 15.16
N GLY A 381 6.99 19.35 14.76
CA GLY A 381 5.68 19.49 15.40
C GLY A 381 5.66 19.02 16.87
N TYR A 382 6.56 18.12 17.29
CA TYR A 382 6.57 17.63 18.67
C TYR A 382 6.84 18.74 19.71
N ARG A 383 7.67 19.72 19.33
CA ARG A 383 8.10 20.82 20.21
C ARG A 383 7.29 22.09 20.01
N LEU A 384 6.71 22.26 18.81
CA LEU A 384 5.87 23.40 18.50
C LEU A 384 4.60 23.36 19.35
N LYS A 385 4.13 24.55 19.74
CA LYS A 385 2.89 24.68 20.49
C LYS A 385 1.69 24.64 19.56
N GLU A 386 0.70 23.84 19.93
CA GLU A 386 -0.58 23.71 19.25
C GLU A 386 -1.73 23.98 20.22
N ASN A 387 -2.85 24.42 19.67
CA ASN A 387 -4.09 24.55 20.44
C ASN A 387 -4.54 23.15 20.84
N LYS A 388 -4.77 22.91 22.14
CA LYS A 388 -5.19 21.60 22.63
C LYS A 388 -6.67 21.37 22.30
N PRO A 389 -7.03 20.31 21.55
CA PRO A 389 -8.43 19.94 21.38
C PRO A 389 -9.07 19.53 22.71
N GLU A 390 -10.36 19.81 22.89
CA GLU A 390 -11.13 19.35 24.06
C GLU A 390 -11.54 17.89 23.95
N ASN A 391 -11.88 17.45 22.74
CA ASN A 391 -12.38 16.11 22.45
C ASN A 391 -11.25 15.16 22.02
N ILE A 392 -10.08 15.24 22.68
CA ILE A 392 -8.96 14.31 22.47
C ILE A 392 -9.43 12.86 22.59
N GLY A 393 -9.03 12.04 21.64
CA GLY A 393 -9.44 10.63 21.51
C GLY A 393 -10.75 10.39 20.75
N GLU A 394 -11.55 11.43 20.47
CA GLU A 394 -12.85 11.29 19.81
C GLU A 394 -12.90 11.87 18.39
N TYR A 395 -12.22 12.99 18.15
CA TYR A 395 -12.19 13.60 16.81
C TYR A 395 -11.46 12.70 15.80
N LYS A 396 -11.98 12.66 14.58
CA LYS A 396 -11.58 11.77 13.48
C LYS A 396 -11.38 12.58 12.21
N ILE A 397 -10.15 12.59 11.71
CA ILE A 397 -9.80 13.26 10.46
C ILE A 397 -10.03 12.30 9.29
N PRO A 398 -10.73 12.73 8.21
CA PRO A 398 -10.98 11.89 7.05
C PRO A 398 -9.70 11.65 6.24
N PHE A 399 -9.56 10.44 5.70
CA PHE A 399 -8.51 10.10 4.75
C PHE A 399 -8.91 10.51 3.32
N GLY A 400 -7.96 11.02 2.56
CA GLY A 400 -8.15 11.42 1.16
C GLY A 400 -8.80 12.78 0.96
N VAL A 401 -8.94 13.59 2.01
CA VAL A 401 -9.65 14.87 1.95
C VAL A 401 -8.70 16.03 2.26
N PRO A 402 -8.26 16.76 1.22
CA PRO A 402 -7.46 17.97 1.40
C PRO A 402 -8.18 19.08 2.18
N GLU A 403 -7.40 19.96 2.81
CA GLU A 403 -7.87 21.15 3.51
C GLU A 403 -7.34 22.42 2.83
N ILE A 404 -8.22 23.37 2.53
CA ILE A 404 -7.82 24.69 2.06
C ILE A 404 -7.38 25.51 3.27
N MET A 405 -6.08 25.70 3.41
CA MET A 405 -5.45 26.40 4.53
C MET A 405 -5.56 27.91 4.42
N LYS A 406 -5.47 28.43 3.18
CA LYS A 406 -5.62 29.86 2.88
C LYS A 406 -6.28 30.01 1.52
N PRO A 407 -7.41 30.72 1.41
CA PRO A 407 -8.07 30.94 0.12
C PRO A 407 -7.27 31.92 -0.75
N GLY A 408 -7.24 31.67 -2.06
CA GLY A 408 -6.61 32.56 -3.03
C GLY A 408 -7.20 32.42 -4.43
N ASN A 409 -6.75 33.26 -5.37
CA ASN A 409 -7.37 33.38 -6.70
C ASN A 409 -6.38 33.35 -7.88
N ASP A 410 -5.08 33.59 -7.68
CA ASP A 410 -4.11 33.66 -8.78
C ASP A 410 -3.48 32.29 -9.09
N ILE A 411 -3.20 31.46 -8.07
CA ILE A 411 -2.55 30.15 -8.23
C ILE A 411 -2.94 29.21 -7.07
N THR A 412 -3.07 27.92 -7.36
CA THR A 412 -3.24 26.87 -6.34
C THR A 412 -1.87 26.28 -5.99
N LEU A 413 -1.47 26.30 -4.71
CA LEU A 413 -0.27 25.65 -4.18
C LEU A 413 -0.64 24.45 -3.33
N ILE A 414 -0.08 23.28 -3.64
CA ILE A 414 -0.42 22.00 -3.00
C ILE A 414 0.81 21.45 -2.30
N THR A 415 0.64 21.07 -1.03
CA THR A 415 1.71 20.46 -0.24
C THR A 415 1.14 19.62 0.93
N TYR A 416 1.99 19.12 1.82
CA TYR A 416 1.62 18.33 2.99
C TYR A 416 2.69 18.36 4.08
N GLY A 417 2.37 17.79 5.25
CA GLY A 417 3.35 17.52 6.30
C GLY A 417 4.08 18.79 6.77
N SER A 418 5.39 18.65 7.00
CA SER A 418 6.25 19.76 7.44
C SER A 418 6.32 20.92 6.43
N ASN A 419 6.15 20.64 5.14
CA ASN A 419 6.18 21.65 4.08
C ASN A 419 5.03 22.65 4.15
N VAL A 420 3.90 22.32 4.79
CA VAL A 420 2.77 23.25 4.93
C VAL A 420 3.20 24.55 5.60
N ARG A 421 4.06 24.49 6.63
CA ARG A 421 4.54 25.68 7.33
C ARG A 421 5.44 26.56 6.45
N ILE A 422 6.29 25.93 5.64
CA ILE A 422 7.17 26.62 4.68
C ILE A 422 6.34 27.29 3.59
N ALA A 423 5.31 26.60 3.10
CA ALA A 423 4.37 27.16 2.15
C ALA A 423 3.58 28.34 2.73
N GLN A 424 3.18 28.30 4.01
CA GLN A 424 2.52 29.43 4.65
C GLN A 424 3.40 30.68 4.65
N GLU A 425 4.69 30.54 4.98
CA GLU A 425 5.68 31.63 4.93
C GLU A 425 5.85 32.18 3.51
N ALA A 426 6.05 31.32 2.51
CA ALA A 426 6.17 31.74 1.12
C ALA A 426 4.90 32.45 0.61
N VAL A 427 3.72 32.01 1.04
CA VAL A 427 2.44 32.61 0.66
C VAL A 427 2.23 33.99 1.31
N GLU A 428 2.78 34.23 2.50
CA GLU A 428 2.82 35.57 3.09
C GLU A 428 3.71 36.50 2.26
N GLN A 429 4.91 36.05 1.91
CA GLN A 429 5.84 36.83 1.06
C GLN A 429 5.25 37.12 -0.32
N LEU A 430 4.66 36.12 -1.00
CA LEU A 430 4.03 36.28 -2.32
C LEU A 430 2.85 37.28 -2.29
N GLN A 431 2.12 37.35 -1.17
CA GLN A 431 1.04 38.30 -1.00
C GLN A 431 1.53 39.75 -1.00
N GLU A 432 2.72 40.02 -0.46
CA GLU A 432 3.34 41.36 -0.49
C GLU A 432 3.64 41.82 -1.92
N PHE A 433 3.88 40.87 -2.83
CA PHE A 433 4.10 41.11 -4.26
C PHE A 433 2.83 40.95 -5.11
N GLY A 434 1.65 40.93 -4.46
CA GLY A 434 0.35 40.94 -5.14
C GLY A 434 -0.06 39.61 -5.78
N VAL A 435 0.54 38.49 -5.36
CA VAL A 435 0.16 37.14 -5.80
C VAL A 435 -0.74 36.50 -4.75
N SER A 436 -2.00 36.23 -5.12
CA SER A 436 -2.99 35.57 -4.26
C SER A 436 -2.93 34.05 -4.42
N VAL A 437 -2.26 33.36 -3.49
CA VAL A 437 -2.11 31.90 -3.51
C VAL A 437 -3.22 31.21 -2.71
N GLU A 438 -3.89 30.24 -3.32
CA GLU A 438 -4.73 29.25 -2.63
C GLU A 438 -3.84 28.11 -2.12
N LEU A 439 -3.63 28.02 -0.81
CA LEU A 439 -2.79 26.99 -0.19
C LEU A 439 -3.65 25.81 0.26
N ILE A 440 -3.30 24.60 -0.22
CA ILE A 440 -3.97 23.34 0.10
C ILE A 440 -2.99 22.38 0.77
N ASP A 441 -3.37 21.87 1.94
CA ASP A 441 -2.74 20.73 2.62
C ASP A 441 -3.46 19.44 2.21
N VAL A 442 -2.76 18.49 1.60
CA VAL A 442 -3.39 17.27 1.08
C VAL A 442 -3.69 16.24 2.15
N GLN A 443 -3.05 16.34 3.32
CA GLN A 443 -3.28 15.53 4.54
C GLN A 443 -2.96 14.02 4.42
N THR A 444 -3.21 13.40 3.27
CA THR A 444 -2.91 12.01 2.94
C THR A 444 -2.45 11.87 1.50
N LEU A 445 -1.51 10.95 1.26
CA LEU A 445 -1.06 10.59 -0.09
C LEU A 445 -1.72 9.31 -0.56
N LEU A 446 -2.14 8.44 0.37
CA LEU A 446 -2.99 7.28 0.07
C LEU A 446 -4.13 7.19 1.09
N PRO A 447 -5.38 7.40 0.68
CA PRO A 447 -5.82 7.87 -0.64
C PRO A 447 -5.50 9.36 -0.85
N PHE A 448 -5.60 9.84 -2.09
CA PHE A 448 -5.32 11.24 -2.45
C PHE A 448 -6.54 11.89 -3.08
N ASP A 449 -7.00 12.99 -2.51
CA ASP A 449 -8.05 13.88 -3.02
C ASP A 449 -9.28 13.17 -3.62
N ILE A 450 -9.95 12.33 -2.82
CA ILE A 450 -11.07 11.50 -3.26
C ILE A 450 -12.32 12.31 -3.63
N HIS A 451 -12.38 13.58 -3.22
CA HIS A 451 -13.47 14.50 -3.51
C HIS A 451 -13.13 15.55 -4.57
N LYS A 452 -11.94 15.49 -5.17
CA LYS A 452 -11.48 16.40 -6.23
C LYS A 452 -11.51 17.88 -5.80
N ILE A 453 -11.17 18.16 -4.53
CA ILE A 453 -11.11 19.53 -3.98
C ILE A 453 -10.08 20.34 -4.76
N ILE A 454 -8.96 19.72 -5.12
CA ILE A 454 -7.90 20.39 -5.87
C ILE A 454 -8.37 20.77 -7.27
N LEU A 455 -9.12 19.91 -7.96
CA LEU A 455 -9.71 20.23 -9.26
C LEU A 455 -10.61 21.48 -9.18
N GLU A 456 -11.45 21.59 -8.15
CA GLU A 456 -12.31 22.77 -7.96
C GLU A 456 -11.51 24.04 -7.68
N SER A 457 -10.40 23.93 -6.94
CA SER A 457 -9.45 25.04 -6.74
C SER A 457 -8.83 25.50 -8.08
N ILE A 458 -8.40 24.57 -8.93
CA ILE A 458 -7.79 24.89 -10.23
C ILE A 458 -8.79 25.56 -11.16
N LYS A 459 -10.07 25.18 -11.15
CA LYS A 459 -11.10 25.87 -11.96
C LYS A 459 -11.21 27.36 -11.64
N LYS A 460 -10.83 27.76 -10.43
CA LYS A 460 -10.81 29.15 -9.97
C LYS A 460 -9.48 29.85 -10.26
N THR A 461 -8.34 29.18 -10.06
CA THR A 461 -7.01 29.81 -10.17
C THR A 461 -6.34 29.65 -11.54
N ASN A 462 -6.74 28.63 -12.30
CA ASN A 462 -6.21 28.24 -13.62
C ASN A 462 -4.70 27.97 -13.67
N LYS A 463 -4.03 27.90 -12.52
CA LYS A 463 -2.58 27.77 -12.34
C LYS A 463 -2.32 26.92 -11.10
N ILE A 464 -1.28 26.10 -11.14
CA ILE A 464 -0.99 25.13 -10.07
C ILE A 464 0.51 24.90 -9.86
N ALA A 465 0.91 24.79 -8.59
CA ALA A 465 2.23 24.36 -8.16
C ALA A 465 2.09 23.23 -7.12
N PHE A 466 2.95 22.22 -7.24
CA PHE A 466 3.07 21.13 -6.27
C PHE A 466 4.41 21.26 -5.55
N PHE A 467 4.41 21.14 -4.23
CA PHE A 467 5.57 21.38 -3.38
C PHE A 467 5.77 20.24 -2.37
N ASP A 468 6.96 19.63 -2.37
CA ASP A 468 7.38 18.66 -1.37
C ASP A 468 8.89 18.70 -1.07
N GLU A 469 9.34 17.79 -0.22
CA GLU A 469 10.76 17.56 0.11
C GLU A 469 11.27 16.20 -0.35
N ASP A 470 10.57 15.54 -1.28
CA ASP A 470 11.05 14.31 -1.95
C ASP A 470 11.94 14.71 -3.14
N VAL A 471 12.64 13.73 -3.69
CA VAL A 471 13.44 13.93 -4.90
C VAL A 471 12.54 14.15 -6.13
N PRO A 472 13.05 14.81 -7.20
CA PRO A 472 12.31 14.98 -8.45
C PRO A 472 11.74 13.66 -8.98
N GLY A 473 10.51 13.68 -9.50
CA GLY A 473 9.79 12.47 -9.93
C GLY A 473 9.03 11.74 -8.81
N GLY A 474 9.12 12.23 -7.56
CA GLY A 474 8.49 11.63 -6.39
C GLY A 474 7.06 12.07 -6.12
N ALA A 475 6.76 12.43 -4.86
CA ALA A 475 5.39 12.70 -4.42
C ALA A 475 4.72 13.86 -5.17
N THR A 476 5.43 14.94 -5.50
CA THR A 476 4.92 16.01 -6.39
C THR A 476 4.48 15.50 -7.75
N SER A 477 5.26 14.62 -8.40
CA SER A 477 4.88 14.03 -9.69
C SER A 477 3.68 13.08 -9.57
N TYR A 478 3.59 12.33 -8.47
CA TYR A 478 2.40 11.53 -8.16
C TYR A 478 1.15 12.41 -8.02
N MET A 479 1.21 13.48 -7.22
CA MET A 479 0.08 14.41 -7.04
C MET A 479 -0.30 15.07 -8.37
N MET A 480 0.69 15.52 -9.14
CA MET A 480 0.48 16.12 -10.46
C MET A 480 -0.22 15.16 -11.42
N GLN A 481 0.23 13.90 -11.52
CA GLN A 481 -0.40 12.89 -12.37
C GLN A 481 -1.86 12.64 -11.96
N LYS A 482 -2.14 12.52 -10.65
CA LYS A 482 -3.51 12.34 -10.14
C LYS A 482 -4.42 13.50 -10.53
N VAL A 483 -3.96 14.73 -10.33
CA VAL A 483 -4.77 15.93 -10.57
C VAL A 483 -4.96 16.19 -12.07
N LEU A 484 -3.88 16.16 -12.85
CA LEU A 484 -3.94 16.53 -14.27
C LEU A 484 -4.59 15.45 -15.13
N GLU A 485 -4.19 14.18 -14.96
CA GLU A 485 -4.65 13.08 -15.81
C GLU A 485 -5.94 12.45 -15.29
N GLU A 486 -5.95 12.00 -14.03
CA GLU A 486 -7.08 11.22 -13.50
C GLU A 486 -8.29 12.10 -13.14
N GLN A 487 -8.05 13.30 -12.61
CA GLN A 487 -9.12 14.25 -12.31
C GLN A 487 -9.47 15.17 -13.48
N GLY A 488 -8.60 15.26 -14.51
CA GLY A 488 -8.84 16.04 -15.73
C GLY A 488 -8.57 17.54 -15.60
N ALA A 489 -7.71 17.96 -14.66
CA ALA A 489 -7.45 19.37 -14.40
C ALA A 489 -6.72 20.10 -15.54
N PHE A 490 -6.04 19.37 -16.44
CA PHE A 490 -5.33 19.96 -17.58
C PHE A 490 -6.22 20.89 -18.42
N ALA A 491 -7.51 20.58 -18.55
CA ALA A 491 -8.46 21.38 -19.33
C ALA A 491 -8.73 22.78 -18.76
N TYR A 492 -8.28 23.08 -17.55
CA TYR A 492 -8.53 24.34 -16.84
C TYR A 492 -7.27 25.18 -16.64
N LEU A 493 -6.11 24.72 -17.13
CA LEU A 493 -4.84 25.41 -16.92
C LEU A 493 -4.57 26.45 -18.01
N ASP A 494 -4.18 27.64 -17.55
CA ASP A 494 -3.72 28.75 -18.39
C ASP A 494 -2.18 28.81 -18.50
N ALA A 495 -1.47 28.08 -17.65
CA ALA A 495 -0.02 27.99 -17.65
C ALA A 495 0.44 26.57 -17.34
N GLU A 496 1.69 26.26 -17.70
CA GLU A 496 2.29 24.96 -17.40
C GLU A 496 2.37 24.74 -15.87
N PRO A 497 1.92 23.56 -15.39
CA PRO A 497 2.03 23.20 -13.97
C PRO A 497 3.50 23.03 -13.58
N ILE A 498 3.85 23.36 -12.34
CA ILE A 498 5.23 23.25 -11.83
C ILE A 498 5.33 22.38 -10.58
N THR A 499 6.50 21.78 -10.40
CA THR A 499 6.87 21.00 -9.22
C THR A 499 8.08 21.64 -8.53
N ILE A 500 8.03 21.75 -7.21
CA ILE A 500 9.07 22.31 -6.35
C ILE A 500 9.49 21.21 -5.39
N THR A 501 10.72 20.71 -5.52
CA THR A 501 11.19 19.46 -4.89
C THR A 501 12.57 19.63 -4.27
N ALA A 502 13.03 18.64 -3.51
CA ALA A 502 14.42 18.54 -3.08
C ALA A 502 15.38 18.32 -4.26
N LYS A 503 16.68 18.42 -3.99
CA LYS A 503 17.74 17.99 -4.89
C LYS A 503 17.80 16.46 -4.96
N GLU A 504 18.44 15.90 -5.99
CA GLU A 504 18.58 14.44 -6.23
C GLU A 504 19.57 13.74 -5.28
N HIS A 505 19.59 14.13 -4.01
CA HIS A 505 20.40 13.53 -2.96
C HIS A 505 19.78 13.79 -1.59
N ARG A 506 20.26 13.06 -0.57
CA ARG A 506 19.86 13.36 0.81
C ARG A 506 20.45 14.69 1.29
N PRO A 507 19.75 15.41 2.18
CA PRO A 507 20.28 16.64 2.75
C PRO A 507 21.58 16.41 3.51
N ALA A 508 22.55 17.30 3.29
CA ALA A 508 23.79 17.34 4.06
C ALA A 508 23.51 17.74 5.52
N TYR A 509 24.53 17.65 6.37
CA TYR A 509 24.41 18.04 7.78
C TYR A 509 24.25 19.56 7.94
N SER A 510 23.64 19.99 9.05
CA SER A 510 23.37 21.38 9.44
C SER A 510 22.30 22.12 8.63
N THR A 511 21.94 23.32 9.09
CA THR A 511 20.97 24.21 8.45
C THR A 511 21.35 24.56 7.01
N ASP A 512 22.64 24.74 6.71
CA ASP A 512 23.10 24.95 5.33
C ASP A 512 22.80 23.73 4.45
N GLY A 513 22.98 22.53 5.01
CA GLY A 513 22.67 21.29 4.33
C GLY A 513 21.18 21.15 4.02
N ASP A 514 20.30 21.53 4.95
CA ASP A 514 18.86 21.60 4.69
C ASP A 514 18.53 22.66 3.62
N TYR A 515 19.03 23.89 3.79
CA TYR A 515 18.74 25.03 2.91
C TYR A 515 19.07 24.77 1.44
N PHE A 516 20.23 24.16 1.15
CA PHE A 516 20.65 23.90 -0.23
C PHE A 516 20.10 22.59 -0.82
N SER A 517 19.61 21.67 0.00
CA SER A 517 19.16 20.35 -0.45
C SER A 517 17.64 20.24 -0.52
N ASN A 518 16.94 20.80 0.46
CA ASN A 518 15.49 20.80 0.54
C ASN A 518 14.94 22.17 0.14
N PRO A 519 13.80 22.23 -0.54
CA PRO A 519 13.20 23.49 -0.93
C PRO A 519 12.73 24.28 0.29
N ASN A 520 12.93 25.59 0.25
CA ASN A 520 12.60 26.53 1.32
C ASN A 520 11.52 27.53 0.85
N ALA A 521 11.23 28.55 1.67
CA ALA A 521 10.19 29.52 1.35
C ALA A 521 10.57 30.38 0.12
N GLU A 522 11.86 30.69 -0.02
CA GLU A 522 12.44 31.44 -1.12
C GLU A 522 12.31 30.66 -2.44
N ASP A 523 12.63 29.36 -2.45
CA ASP A 523 12.42 28.50 -3.63
C ASP A 523 10.94 28.49 -4.07
N VAL A 524 10.01 28.41 -3.10
CA VAL A 524 8.56 28.45 -3.38
C VAL A 524 8.15 29.80 -3.96
N PHE A 525 8.63 30.89 -3.37
CA PHE A 525 8.40 32.24 -3.84
C PHE A 525 8.93 32.42 -5.28
N GLU A 526 10.20 32.10 -5.52
CA GLU A 526 10.87 32.27 -6.81
C GLU A 526 10.14 31.53 -7.93
N ASN A 527 9.77 30.27 -7.69
CA ASN A 527 9.12 29.43 -8.69
C ASN A 527 7.69 29.90 -9.01
N ILE A 528 6.90 30.24 -7.98
CA ILE A 528 5.54 30.75 -8.18
C ILE A 528 5.57 32.12 -8.84
N TYR A 529 6.41 33.03 -8.36
CA TYR A 529 6.52 34.36 -8.93
C TYR A 529 6.99 34.31 -10.39
N SER A 530 7.95 33.45 -10.72
CA SER A 530 8.41 33.23 -12.10
C SER A 530 7.30 32.68 -12.99
N LEU A 531 6.43 31.80 -12.49
CA LEU A 531 5.24 31.35 -13.22
C LEU A 531 4.26 32.51 -13.46
N MET A 532 4.01 33.32 -12.44
CA MET A 532 3.12 34.49 -12.55
C MET A 532 3.68 35.54 -13.52
N HIS A 533 4.99 35.76 -13.51
CA HIS A 533 5.70 36.60 -14.50
C HIS A 533 5.51 36.07 -15.92
N ARG A 534 5.77 34.77 -16.17
CA ARG A 534 5.58 34.17 -17.50
C ARG A 534 4.14 34.31 -18.01
N TYR A 535 3.16 34.20 -17.12
CA TYR A 535 1.75 34.36 -17.46
C TYR A 535 1.35 35.81 -17.72
N ASN A 536 1.83 36.76 -16.90
CA ASN A 536 1.51 38.18 -17.02
C ASN A 536 2.71 39.08 -16.63
N PRO A 537 3.66 39.31 -17.55
CA PRO A 537 4.88 40.08 -17.28
C PRO A 537 4.61 41.55 -16.91
N SER A 538 3.49 42.10 -17.37
CA SER A 538 3.11 43.49 -17.09
C SER A 538 2.60 43.67 -15.65
N LYS A 539 1.90 42.68 -15.10
CA LYS A 539 1.44 42.69 -13.70
C LYS A 539 2.55 42.27 -12.74
N PHE A 540 3.38 41.32 -13.14
CA PHE A 540 4.46 40.75 -12.33
C PHE A 540 5.79 40.94 -13.07
N PRO A 541 6.51 42.06 -12.88
CA PRO A 541 7.78 42.31 -13.57
C PRO A 541 8.88 41.35 -13.10
N GLN A 542 9.94 41.17 -13.90
CA GLN A 542 11.05 40.31 -13.52
C GLN A 542 11.80 40.88 -12.30
N ILE A 543 12.01 40.06 -11.27
CA ILE A 543 12.71 40.43 -10.03
C ILE A 543 13.97 39.58 -9.75
N PHE A 544 14.23 38.55 -10.55
CA PHE A 544 15.40 37.67 -10.50
C PHE A 544 16.13 37.62 -11.84
#